data_AF-A0AAN5CL27-F1
#
_entry.id   AF-A0AAN5CL27-F1
#
_cell.length_a   1.000
_cell.length_b   1.000
_cell.length_c   1.000
_cell.angle_alpha   90.00
_cell.angle_beta   90.00
_cell.angle_gamma   90.00
#
_symmetry.space_group_name_H-M   'P 1'
#
loop_
_entity.id
_entity.type
_entity.pdbx_description
1 polymer ?
#
loop_
_entity_poly.entity_id
_entity_poly.type
_entity_poly.pdbx_seq_one_letter_code
_entity_poly.pdbx_strand_id
1 'polypeptide(L)'
;SRQSVYLSHFPDGTSTHTIAHYSQIASGNEIRHFQKGLLGDFTTLDTVLYNYSNIDVPIYVFWSRNDWVTPRDEIHKAVLPRLRTGVVRATIEVPHYNHLDFIVATDNSEHVYSVITEIIGGRE
;
A
#
# COMPACT_ATOMS: atom_id res chain seq x y z
N SER A 1 24.99 -1.61 -11.83
CA SER A 1 23.89 -2.25 -11.07
C SER A 1 24.16 -2.08 -9.58
N ARG A 2 23.13 -1.89 -8.74
CA ARG A 2 23.22 -1.80 -7.26
C ARG A 2 22.58 -3.00 -6.53
N GLN A 3 22.35 -4.10 -7.25
CA GLN A 3 21.66 -5.29 -6.72
C GLN A 3 22.26 -5.83 -5.41
N SER A 4 23.58 -5.87 -5.29
CA SER A 4 24.25 -6.37 -4.07
C SER A 4 23.87 -5.55 -2.83
N VAL A 5 23.74 -4.23 -2.99
CA VAL A 5 23.31 -3.33 -1.91
C VAL A 5 21.86 -3.61 -1.54
N TYR A 6 20.97 -3.78 -2.52
CA TYR A 6 19.56 -4.04 -2.22
C TYR A 6 19.35 -5.38 -1.50
N LEU A 7 19.99 -6.45 -1.98
CA LEU A 7 19.86 -7.78 -1.40
C LEU A 7 20.54 -7.94 -0.05
N SER A 8 21.56 -7.12 0.26
CA SER A 8 22.20 -7.13 1.58
C SER A 8 21.42 -6.37 2.66
N HIS A 9 20.46 -5.52 2.26
CA HIS A 9 19.67 -4.68 3.16
C HIS A 9 18.17 -5.01 3.18
N PHE A 10 17.68 -5.76 2.20
CA PHE A 10 16.28 -6.18 2.13
C PHE A 10 16.19 -7.70 1.91
N PRO A 11 15.38 -8.43 2.69
CA PRO A 11 14.51 -7.93 3.77
C PRO A 11 15.28 -7.60 5.08
N ASP A 12 14.82 -6.61 5.83
CA ASP A 12 15.36 -6.22 7.16
C ASP A 12 14.68 -6.98 8.34
N GLY A 13 13.90 -8.03 8.01
CA GLY A 13 13.18 -8.85 8.97
C GLY A 13 11.77 -8.35 9.32
N THR A 14 10.89 -9.27 9.73
CA THR A 14 9.56 -8.99 10.27
C THR A 14 9.10 -10.14 11.17
N SER A 15 8.01 -9.97 11.92
CA SER A 15 7.49 -11.01 12.81
C SER A 15 6.63 -12.04 12.06
N THR A 16 6.58 -13.28 12.56
CA THR A 16 5.66 -14.31 12.04
C THR A 16 4.18 -13.91 12.18
N HIS A 17 3.84 -13.11 13.21
CA HIS A 17 2.50 -12.55 13.38
C HIS A 17 2.14 -11.58 12.25
N THR A 18 3.08 -10.75 11.80
CA THR A 18 2.88 -9.84 10.66
C THR A 18 2.58 -10.63 9.38
N ILE A 19 3.36 -11.67 9.11
CA ILE A 19 3.15 -12.53 7.94
C ILE A 19 1.77 -13.21 8.01
N ALA A 20 1.43 -13.78 9.16
CA ALA A 20 0.12 -14.39 9.38
C ALA A 20 -1.03 -13.38 9.19
N HIS A 21 -0.85 -12.13 9.62
CA HIS A 21 -1.84 -11.07 9.44
C HIS A 21 -2.07 -10.73 7.97
N TYR A 22 -1.00 -10.60 7.17
CA TYR A 22 -1.14 -10.41 5.72
C TYR A 22 -1.89 -11.59 5.06
N SER A 23 -1.64 -12.83 5.49
CA SER A 23 -2.40 -13.99 5.01
C SER A 23 -3.89 -13.93 5.39
N GLN A 24 -4.22 -13.40 6.57
CA GLN A 24 -5.62 -13.18 7.00
C GLN A 24 -6.33 -12.13 6.15
N ILE A 25 -5.63 -11.06 5.77
CA ILE A 25 -6.16 -10.00 4.90
C ILE A 25 -6.39 -10.56 3.50
N ALA A 26 -5.40 -11.25 2.92
CA ALA A 26 -5.49 -11.84 1.59
C ALA A 26 -6.60 -12.88 1.47
N SER A 27 -6.82 -13.69 2.51
CA SER A 27 -7.88 -14.72 2.53
C SER A 27 -9.28 -14.15 2.82
N GLY A 28 -9.36 -13.12 3.66
CA GLY A 28 -10.64 -12.56 4.12
C GLY A 28 -11.20 -11.44 3.23
N ASN A 29 -10.38 -10.87 2.34
CA ASN A 29 -10.70 -9.68 1.53
C ASN A 29 -11.19 -8.47 2.35
N GLU A 30 -10.72 -8.38 3.60
CA GLU A 30 -11.09 -7.32 4.54
C GLU A 30 -9.86 -6.83 5.31
N ILE A 31 -9.74 -5.50 5.43
CA ILE A 31 -8.64 -4.87 6.16
C ILE A 31 -9.08 -4.68 7.61
N ARG A 32 -8.54 -5.55 8.46
CA ARG A 32 -8.97 -5.74 9.85
C ARG A 32 -7.79 -5.89 10.80
N HIS A 33 -8.03 -5.73 12.10
CA HIS A 33 -7.02 -6.00 13.12
C HIS A 33 -6.58 -7.48 13.11
N PHE A 34 -5.32 -7.75 13.49
CA PHE A 34 -4.79 -9.11 13.56
C PHE A 34 -5.58 -9.97 14.55
N GLN A 35 -5.88 -11.21 14.17
CA GLN A 35 -6.59 -12.17 15.02
C GLN A 35 -5.67 -13.31 15.44
N LYS A 36 -5.55 -13.49 16.75
CA LYS A 36 -4.77 -14.57 17.35
C LYS A 36 -5.65 -15.81 17.54
N GLY A 37 -5.41 -16.85 16.76
CA GLY A 37 -6.17 -18.10 16.76
C GLY A 37 -5.78 -18.91 15.52
N LEU A 38 -5.91 -20.24 15.57
CA LEU A 38 -5.38 -21.14 14.53
C LEU A 38 -5.78 -20.67 13.13
N LEU A 39 -4.79 -20.67 12.23
CA LEU A 39 -4.96 -20.61 10.78
C LEU A 39 -6.15 -21.50 10.38
N GLY A 40 -7.31 -20.92 10.07
CA GLY A 40 -8.44 -21.68 9.52
C GLY A 40 -9.84 -21.37 10.04
N ASP A 41 -10.03 -20.77 11.22
CA ASP A 41 -11.39 -20.49 11.75
C ASP A 41 -11.69 -18.98 11.70
N PHE A 42 -12.04 -18.51 10.50
CA PHE A 42 -12.21 -17.08 10.17
C PHE A 42 -13.61 -16.52 10.44
N THR A 43 -14.50 -17.27 11.08
CA THR A 43 -15.96 -17.06 10.94
C THR A 43 -16.65 -16.44 12.14
N THR A 44 -16.03 -16.32 13.33
CA THR A 44 -16.83 -16.05 14.56
C THR A 44 -16.20 -15.15 15.63
N LEU A 45 -15.22 -14.31 15.32
CA LEU A 45 -14.72 -13.31 16.29
C LEU A 45 -15.10 -11.91 15.85
N ASP A 46 -15.76 -11.16 16.75
CA ASP A 46 -16.05 -9.72 16.63
C ASP A 46 -14.82 -8.98 16.15
N THR A 47 -14.78 -8.73 14.84
CA THR A 47 -13.59 -8.21 14.20
C THR A 47 -13.74 -6.71 14.09
N VAL A 48 -12.79 -5.98 14.66
CA VAL A 48 -12.69 -4.54 14.44
C VAL A 48 -12.04 -4.29 13.09
N LEU A 49 -12.87 -3.88 12.12
CA LEU A 49 -12.39 -3.33 10.85
C LEU A 49 -11.70 -1.98 11.10
N TYR A 50 -10.67 -1.69 10.32
CA TYR A 50 -10.10 -0.34 10.32
C TYR A 50 -11.11 0.63 9.71
N ASN A 51 -11.50 1.66 10.47
CA ASN A 51 -12.43 2.69 9.99
C ASN A 51 -11.68 3.79 9.23
N TYR A 52 -11.70 3.71 7.91
CA TYR A 52 -11.03 4.65 7.01
C TYR A 52 -11.67 6.03 7.03
N SER A 53 -12.91 6.15 7.55
CA SER A 53 -13.56 7.45 7.72
C SER A 53 -12.87 8.31 8.78
N ASN A 54 -12.02 7.73 9.64
CA ASN A 54 -11.23 8.47 10.61
C ASN A 54 -10.00 9.13 9.98
N ILE A 55 -9.67 8.83 8.71
CA ILE A 55 -8.54 9.44 8.01
C ILE A 55 -8.96 10.85 7.55
N ASP A 56 -8.21 11.86 7.98
CA ASP A 56 -8.50 13.29 7.75
C ASP A 56 -7.35 14.08 7.11
N VAL A 57 -6.22 13.42 6.87
CA VAL A 57 -5.05 14.01 6.21
C VAL A 57 -5.18 13.94 4.68
N PRO A 58 -4.71 14.94 3.92
CA PRO A 58 -4.65 14.86 2.46
C PRO A 58 -3.80 13.67 1.98
N ILE A 59 -4.31 12.91 1.00
CA ILE A 59 -3.65 11.72 0.45
C ILE A 59 -3.42 11.87 -1.05
N TYR A 60 -2.21 11.54 -1.49
CA TYR A 60 -1.82 11.40 -2.90
C TYR A 60 -1.38 9.95 -3.11
N VAL A 61 -1.98 9.26 -4.07
CA VAL A 61 -1.75 7.81 -4.27
C VAL A 61 -0.97 7.61 -5.56
N PHE A 62 0.28 7.18 -5.44
CA PHE A 62 1.08 6.68 -6.57
C PHE A 62 0.82 5.19 -6.73
N TRP A 63 0.54 4.75 -7.96
CA TRP A 63 0.24 3.34 -8.24
C TRP A 63 0.63 2.96 -9.67
N SER A 64 0.67 1.66 -9.97
CA SER A 64 0.95 1.16 -11.31
C SER A 64 0.16 -0.11 -11.62
N ARG A 65 -0.13 -0.35 -12.91
CA ARG A 65 -0.79 -1.57 -13.38
C ARG A 65 0.09 -2.82 -13.27
N ASN A 66 1.40 -2.65 -13.28
CA ASN A 66 2.36 -3.76 -13.21
C ASN A 66 2.71 -4.12 -11.75
N ASP A 67 2.12 -3.43 -10.77
CA ASP A 67 2.25 -3.78 -9.36
C ASP A 67 1.30 -4.94 -9.01
N TRP A 68 1.88 -6.11 -8.80
CA TRP A 68 1.18 -7.33 -8.43
C TRP A 68 1.00 -7.50 -6.92
N VAL A 69 1.68 -6.68 -6.11
CA VAL A 69 1.56 -6.68 -4.64
C VAL A 69 0.40 -5.78 -4.21
N THR A 70 0.23 -4.64 -4.87
CA THR A 70 -0.93 -3.76 -4.69
C THR A 70 -1.64 -3.52 -6.02
N PRO A 71 -2.45 -4.49 -6.49
CA PRO A 71 -3.16 -4.39 -7.76
C PRO A 71 -4.09 -3.18 -7.82
N ARG A 72 -4.30 -2.65 -9.03
CA ARG A 72 -5.23 -1.54 -9.29
C ARG A 72 -6.59 -1.73 -8.63
N ASP A 73 -7.15 -2.94 -8.70
CA ASP A 73 -8.48 -3.21 -8.17
C ASP A 73 -8.54 -3.11 -6.64
N GLU A 74 -7.48 -3.53 -5.92
CA GLU A 74 -7.39 -3.33 -4.47
C GLU A 74 -7.42 -1.84 -4.13
N ILE A 75 -6.64 -1.03 -4.83
CA ILE A 75 -6.60 0.42 -4.62
C ILE A 75 -7.97 1.03 -4.93
N HIS A 76 -8.47 0.86 -6.14
CA HIS A 76 -9.63 1.60 -6.63
C HIS A 76 -10.98 1.06 -6.14
N LYS A 77 -11.07 -0.22 -5.77
CA LYS A 77 -12.33 -0.85 -5.35
C LYS A 77 -12.38 -1.14 -3.86
N ALA A 78 -11.24 -1.45 -3.22
CA ALA A 78 -11.22 -1.84 -1.80
C ALA A 78 -10.75 -0.70 -0.86
N VAL A 79 -9.81 0.14 -1.29
CA VAL A 79 -9.21 1.19 -0.44
C VAL A 79 -9.87 2.56 -0.66
N LEU A 80 -9.78 3.11 -1.88
CA LEU A 80 -10.22 4.49 -2.16
C LEU A 80 -11.70 4.75 -1.81
N PRO A 81 -12.66 3.84 -2.10
CA PRO A 81 -14.07 4.07 -1.78
C PRO A 81 -14.38 4.13 -0.28
N ARG A 82 -13.46 3.65 0.58
CA ARG A 82 -13.62 3.69 2.05
C ARG A 82 -13.15 5.01 2.67
N LEU A 83 -12.39 5.82 1.93
CA LEU A 83 -11.91 7.12 2.39
C LEU A 83 -13.02 8.17 2.26
N ARG A 84 -13.01 9.18 3.13
CA ARG A 84 -13.96 10.29 3.03
C ARG A 84 -13.73 11.11 1.77
N THR A 85 -14.80 11.66 1.24
CA THR A 85 -14.76 12.61 0.12
C THR A 85 -13.81 13.78 0.45
N GLY A 86 -12.90 14.10 -0.47
CA GLY A 86 -11.95 15.22 -0.35
C GLY A 86 -10.64 14.90 0.39
N VAL A 87 -10.49 13.70 0.97
CA VAL A 87 -9.23 13.23 1.56
C VAL A 87 -8.20 12.92 0.46
N VAL A 88 -8.61 12.20 -0.58
CA VAL A 88 -7.75 11.89 -1.73
C VAL A 88 -7.70 13.10 -2.65
N ARG A 89 -6.51 13.66 -2.82
CA ARG A 89 -6.24 14.84 -3.66
C ARG A 89 -5.90 14.45 -5.09
N ALA A 90 -5.11 13.40 -5.26
CA ALA A 90 -4.78 12.84 -6.57
C ALA A 90 -4.49 11.34 -6.51
N THR A 91 -4.72 10.67 -7.64
CA THR A 91 -4.21 9.32 -7.92
C THR A 91 -3.34 9.41 -9.16
N ILE A 92 -2.07 9.05 -9.03
CA ILE A 92 -1.04 9.20 -10.06
C ILE A 92 -0.62 7.81 -10.50
N GLU A 93 -0.99 7.44 -11.72
CA GLU A 93 -0.50 6.21 -12.33
C GLU A 93 0.94 6.44 -12.84
N VAL A 94 1.88 5.59 -12.41
CA VAL A 94 3.27 5.56 -12.91
C VAL A 94 3.41 4.32 -13.80
N PRO A 95 3.33 4.46 -15.12
CA PRO A 95 3.28 3.31 -16.02
C PRO A 95 4.51 2.41 -15.89
N HIS A 96 4.31 1.11 -16.14
CA HIS A 96 5.34 0.07 -16.18
C HIS A 96 6.02 -0.31 -14.86
N TYR A 97 5.86 0.49 -13.81
CA TYR A 97 6.42 0.21 -12.49
C TYR A 97 5.81 -1.07 -11.87
N ASN A 98 6.65 -1.94 -11.35
CA ASN A 98 6.25 -2.94 -10.35
C ASN A 98 6.39 -2.37 -8.93
N HIS A 99 6.10 -3.20 -7.92
CA HIS A 99 6.13 -2.78 -6.51
C HIS A 99 7.47 -2.20 -6.04
N LEU A 100 8.59 -2.78 -6.48
CA LEU A 100 9.93 -2.35 -6.07
C LEU A 100 10.41 -1.12 -6.83
N ASP A 101 9.87 -0.85 -8.01
CA ASP A 101 10.32 0.25 -8.87
C ASP A 101 10.14 1.61 -8.17
N PHE A 102 9.07 1.78 -7.37
CA PHE A 102 8.86 2.97 -6.53
C PHE A 102 9.99 3.25 -5.51
N ILE A 103 10.88 2.28 -5.27
CA ILE A 103 12.03 2.40 -4.36
C ILE A 103 13.34 2.43 -5.15
N VAL A 104 13.51 1.53 -6.13
CA VAL A 104 14.83 1.25 -6.74
C VAL A 104 14.96 1.66 -8.21
N ALA A 105 13.89 2.08 -8.88
CA ALA A 105 13.95 2.51 -10.27
C ALA A 105 14.84 3.75 -10.42
N THR A 106 15.61 3.78 -11.51
CA THR A 106 16.64 4.81 -11.76
C THR A 106 16.06 6.15 -12.20
N ASP A 107 14.81 6.16 -12.63
CA ASP A 107 14.01 7.28 -13.14
C ASP A 107 13.00 7.81 -12.11
N ASN A 108 13.05 7.33 -10.86
CA ASN A 108 12.20 7.82 -9.76
C ASN A 108 12.27 9.33 -9.54
N SER A 109 13.43 9.96 -9.81
CA SER A 109 13.55 11.41 -9.68
C SER A 109 12.60 12.17 -10.62
N GLU A 110 12.36 11.62 -11.81
CA GLU A 110 11.54 12.24 -12.85
C GLU A 110 10.06 11.89 -12.69
N HIS A 111 9.74 10.65 -12.35
CA HIS A 111 8.36 10.16 -12.39
C HIS A 111 7.63 10.15 -11.04
N VAL A 112 8.36 10.17 -9.92
CA VAL A 112 7.77 10.07 -8.58
C VAL A 112 8.19 11.26 -7.71
N TYR A 113 9.49 11.48 -7.54
CA TYR A 113 10.00 12.43 -6.55
C TYR A 113 9.79 13.89 -6.97
N SER A 114 9.92 14.21 -8.27
CA SER A 114 9.55 15.52 -8.82
C SER A 114 8.12 15.91 -8.44
N VAL A 115 7.16 15.02 -8.69
CA VAL A 115 5.74 15.21 -8.38
C VAL A 115 5.53 15.38 -6.88
N ILE A 116 6.18 14.55 -6.05
CA ILE A 116 6.13 14.70 -4.58
C ILE A 116 6.66 16.09 -4.15
N THR A 117 7.75 16.56 -4.74
CA THR A 117 8.31 17.88 -4.41
C THR A 117 7.42 19.04 -4.85
N GLU A 118 6.68 18.90 -5.95
CA GLU A 118 5.69 19.89 -6.40
C GLU A 118 4.48 19.95 -5.44
N ILE A 119 3.96 18.78 -5.05
CA ILE A 119 2.89 18.61 -4.06
C ILE A 119 3.27 19.30 -2.74
N ILE A 120 4.42 18.93 -2.17
CA ILE A 120 4.91 19.49 -0.90
C ILE A 120 5.23 20.99 -1.04
N GLY A 121 5.69 21.41 -2.21
CA GLY A 121 6.01 22.80 -2.53
C GLY A 121 4.77 23.70 -2.71
N GLY A 122 3.56 23.14 -2.70
CA GLY A 122 2.30 23.88 -2.85
C GLY A 122 2.10 24.47 -4.25
N ARG A 123 2.63 23.81 -5.29
CA ARG A 123 2.55 24.26 -6.70
C ARG A 123 1.48 23.52 -7.51
N GLU A 124 0.47 22.98 -6.83
CA GLU A 124 -0.65 22.23 -7.42
C GLU A 124 -1.69 23.13 -8.11
#